data_AF-A0A2S1R2F9-F1
#
_entry.id   AF-A0A2S1R2F9-F1
#
_cell.length_a   1.000
_cell.length_b   1.000
_cell.length_c   1.000
_cell.angle_alpha   90.00
_cell.angle_beta   90.00
_cell.angle_gamma   90.00
#
_symmetry.space_group_name_H-M   'P 1'
#
loop_
_entity.id
_entity.type
_entity.pdbx_description
1 polymer ?
#
loop_
_entity_poly.entity_id
_entity_poly.type
_entity_poly.pdbx_seq_one_letter_code
_entity_poly.pdbx_strand_id
1 'polypeptide(L)'
;MKKYCFYGRIRAATYQNELIQTDKLFLGLEYDCKVGPFERFILQDVIQEHNHIDFIGTSGAPIISETGEPVAFVAHGYTGEKYIYAFSDREIKRYLDI
;
A
#
# COMPACT_ATOMS: atom_id res chain seq x y z
N MET A 1 -1.69 -5.93 18.58
CA MET A 1 -2.43 -5.43 17.40
C MET A 1 -1.51 -5.59 16.21
N LYS A 2 -1.90 -6.35 15.18
CA LYS A 2 -1.03 -6.62 14.02
C LYS A 2 -0.84 -5.34 13.23
N LYS A 3 0.41 -5.03 12.88
CA LYS A 3 0.76 -3.86 12.07
C LYS A 3 1.23 -4.31 10.69
N TYR A 4 0.82 -3.57 9.67
CA TYR A 4 1.19 -3.84 8.28
C TYR A 4 1.95 -2.63 7.70
N CYS A 5 2.68 -2.87 6.61
CA CYS A 5 3.35 -1.80 5.86
C CYS A 5 3.25 -2.04 4.35
N PHE A 6 3.46 -0.98 3.57
CA PHE A 6 3.69 -1.11 2.13
C PHE A 6 4.56 0.03 1.61
N TYR A 7 5.26 -0.21 0.50
CA TYR A 7 6.06 0.81 -0.17
C TYR A 7 5.18 1.67 -1.07
N GLY A 8 5.25 2.98 -0.83
CA GLY A 8 4.70 4.00 -1.70
C GLY A 8 5.51 4.17 -2.98
N ARG A 9 5.12 5.18 -3.77
CA ARG A 9 5.82 5.57 -4.98
C ARG A 9 7.25 5.99 -4.67
N ILE A 10 8.21 5.40 -5.36
CA ILE A 10 9.59 5.91 -5.41
C ILE A 10 9.59 7.19 -6.25
N ARG A 11 10.06 8.28 -5.67
CA ARG A 11 10.19 9.57 -6.36
C ARG A 11 11.65 9.77 -6.73
N ALA A 12 11.89 10.31 -7.92
CA ALA A 12 13.21 10.65 -8.39
C ALA A 12 13.21 12.09 -8.91
N ALA A 13 14.26 12.84 -8.57
CA ALA A 13 14.50 14.18 -9.09
C ALA A 13 15.97 14.31 -9.47
N THR A 14 16.27 15.14 -10.47
CA THR A 14 17.66 15.41 -10.86
C THR A 14 18.07 16.77 -10.29
N TYR A 15 19.20 16.82 -9.60
CA TYR A 15 19.78 18.04 -9.05
C TYR A 15 21.29 18.04 -9.30
N GLN A 16 21.81 19.07 -9.97
CA GLN A 16 23.26 19.19 -10.27
C GLN A 16 23.89 17.94 -10.92
N ASN A 17 23.17 17.30 -11.85
CA ASN A 17 23.54 16.03 -12.51
C ASN A 17 23.54 14.78 -11.60
N GLU A 18 23.01 14.88 -10.39
CA GLU A 18 22.78 13.73 -9.52
C GLU A 18 21.30 13.31 -9.55
N LEU A 19 21.05 12.00 -9.57
CA LEU A 19 19.72 11.43 -9.42
C LEU A 19 19.45 11.22 -7.93
N ILE A 20 18.54 12.02 -7.37
CA ILE A 20 18.12 11.91 -5.97
C ILE A 20 16.83 11.09 -5.92
N GLN A 21 16.90 9.92 -5.29
CA GLN A 21 15.77 9.06 -5.02
C GLN A 21 15.19 9.36 -3.63
N THR A 22 13.86 9.35 -3.52
CA THR A 22 13.14 9.42 -2.24
C THR A 22 12.15 8.27 -2.18
N ASP A 23 12.35 7.40 -1.20
CA ASP A 23 11.49 6.25 -0.94
C ASP A 23 10.46 6.61 0.12
N LYS A 24 9.23 6.10 -0.05
CA LYS A 24 8.15 6.25 0.92
C LYS A 24 7.74 4.88 1.44
N LEU A 25 7.82 4.69 2.75
CA LEU A 25 7.27 3.52 3.43
C LEU A 25 6.10 3.97 4.31
N PHE A 26 4.93 3.37 4.08
CA PHE A 26 3.77 3.57 4.93
C PHE A 26 3.78 2.50 6.02
N LEU A 27 3.97 2.93 7.27
CA LEU A 27 4.07 2.06 8.44
C LEU A 27 2.79 2.07 9.25
N GLY A 28 2.56 0.98 9.98
CA GLY A 28 1.51 0.91 10.98
C GLY A 28 0.10 0.97 10.39
N LEU A 29 -0.09 0.40 9.19
CA LEU A 29 -1.42 0.14 8.66
C LEU A 29 -2.15 -0.83 9.59
N GLU A 30 -3.44 -0.59 9.79
CA GLU A 30 -4.32 -1.45 10.58
C GLU A 30 -5.27 -2.19 9.64
N TYR A 31 -5.52 -3.47 9.93
CA TYR A 31 -6.54 -4.22 9.21
C TYR A 31 -7.93 -3.82 9.70
N ASP A 32 -8.85 -3.52 8.78
CA ASP A 32 -10.24 -3.19 9.10
C ASP A 32 -11.14 -4.40 8.85
N CYS A 33 -11.37 -4.74 7.58
CA CYS A 33 -12.31 -5.78 7.19
C CYS A 33 -12.05 -6.29 5.77
N LYS A 34 -12.79 -7.33 5.39
CA LYS A 34 -12.85 -7.86 4.04
C LYS A 34 -14.07 -7.31 3.30
N VAL A 35 -13.88 -6.87 2.06
CA VAL A 35 -14.89 -6.31 1.15
C VAL A 35 -14.85 -7.10 -0.17
N GLY A 36 -15.67 -8.14 -0.29
CA GLY A 36 -15.61 -9.04 -1.44
C GLY A 36 -14.25 -9.76 -1.54
N PRO A 37 -13.53 -9.70 -2.67
CA PRO A 37 -12.19 -10.27 -2.80
C PRO A 37 -11.08 -9.35 -2.26
N PHE A 38 -11.43 -8.16 -1.78
CA PHE A 38 -10.47 -7.16 -1.28
C PHE A 38 -10.41 -7.16 0.25
N GLU A 39 -9.23 -6.90 0.78
CA GLU A 39 -8.98 -6.53 2.16
C GLU A 39 -8.90 -5.01 2.26
N ARG A 40 -9.51 -4.42 3.29
CA ARG A 40 -9.44 -2.98 3.58
C ARG A 40 -8.51 -2.74 4.76
N PHE A 41 -7.56 -1.82 4.56
CA PHE A 41 -6.60 -1.37 5.56
C PHE A 41 -6.80 0.11 5.87
N ILE A 42 -6.52 0.50 7.09
CA ILE A 42 -6.59 1.87 7.59
C ILE A 42 -5.17 2.43 7.65
N LEU A 43 -4.97 3.57 7.01
CA LEU A 43 -3.76 4.39 7.11
C LEU A 43 -3.78 5.19 8.42
N GLN A 44 -2.60 5.51 8.94
CA GLN A 44 -2.46 6.41 10.08
C GLN A 44 -2.96 7.82 9.76
N ASP A 45 -2.69 8.27 8.53
CA ASP A 45 -3.06 9.59 8.02
C ASP A 45 -4.01 9.49 6.83
N VAL A 46 -4.82 10.54 6.65
CA VAL A 46 -5.68 10.70 5.48
C VAL A 46 -4.82 10.94 4.24
N ILE A 47 -5.22 10.36 3.11
CA ILE A 47 -4.64 10.67 1.80
C ILE A 47 -5.10 12.09 1.42
N GLN A 48 -4.18 13.04 1.37
CA GLN A 48 -4.43 14.44 1.04
C GLN A 48 -3.85 14.79 -0.33
N GLU A 49 -4.30 15.90 -0.92
CA GLU A 49 -3.78 16.36 -2.22
C GLU A 49 -2.26 16.56 -2.23
N HIS A 50 -1.65 16.94 -1.11
CA HIS A 50 -0.21 17.15 -1.06
C HIS A 50 0.60 15.83 -0.96
N ASN A 51 -0.03 14.71 -0.59
CA ASN A 51 0.64 13.41 -0.42
C ASN A 51 0.11 12.30 -1.35
N HIS A 52 -0.96 12.57 -2.12
CA HIS A 52 -1.57 11.57 -3.03
C HIS A 52 -0.56 11.00 -4.05
N ILE A 53 0.46 11.79 -4.42
CA ILE A 53 1.51 11.37 -5.34
C ILE A 53 2.30 10.16 -4.84
N ASP A 54 2.40 9.99 -3.51
CA ASP A 54 3.08 8.87 -2.87
C ASP A 54 2.30 7.55 -3.02
N PHE A 55 1.03 7.62 -3.44
CA PHE A 55 0.16 6.46 -3.68
C PHE A 55 0.02 6.12 -5.17
N ILE A 56 0.35 7.05 -6.09
CA ILE A 56 0.20 6.82 -7.53
C ILE A 56 1.19 5.75 -8.01
N GLY A 57 0.69 4.78 -8.78
CA GLY A 57 1.53 3.70 -9.33
C GLY A 57 1.89 2.61 -8.31
N THR A 58 1.23 2.60 -7.15
CA THR A 58 1.42 1.57 -6.12
C THR A 58 0.49 0.37 -6.31
N SER A 59 -0.34 0.33 -7.37
CA SER A 59 -1.18 -0.83 -7.66
C SER A 59 -0.30 -2.09 -7.87
N GLY A 60 -0.64 -3.17 -7.18
CA GLY A 60 0.17 -4.39 -7.11
C GLY A 60 1.29 -4.35 -6.08
N ALA A 61 1.52 -3.24 -5.37
CA ALA A 61 2.50 -3.20 -4.29
C ALA A 61 2.08 -4.14 -3.15
N PRO A 62 2.98 -4.98 -2.62
CA PRO A 62 2.62 -5.89 -1.53
C PRO A 62 2.40 -5.10 -0.23
N ILE A 63 1.30 -5.42 0.45
CA ILE A 63 1.11 -5.12 1.86
C ILE A 63 1.72 -6.26 2.65
N ILE A 64 2.67 -5.92 3.52
CA ILE A 64 3.54 -6.85 4.24
C ILE A 64 3.12 -6.89 5.71
N SER A 65 3.06 -8.08 6.29
CA SER A 65 2.81 -8.30 7.72
C SER A 65 4.05 -7.97 8.58
N GLU A 66 3.85 -7.95 9.89
CA GLU A 66 4.96 -7.86 10.87
C GLU A 66 5.97 -9.02 10.77
N THR A 67 5.61 -10.14 10.14
CA THR A 67 6.51 -11.29 9.90
C THR A 67 7.29 -11.17 8.60
N GLY A 68 7.05 -10.13 7.79
CA GLY A 68 7.70 -9.94 6.49
C GLY A 68 7.00 -10.65 5.32
N GLU A 69 5.84 -11.25 5.55
CA GLU A 69 5.09 -11.98 4.53
C GLU A 69 4.10 -11.05 3.82
N PRO A 70 3.98 -11.10 2.47
CA PRO A 70 2.90 -10.46 1.75
C PRO A 70 1.54 -11.04 2.15
N VAL A 71 0.57 -10.18 2.46
CA VAL A 71 -0.80 -10.60 2.85
C VAL A 71 -1.88 -10.09 1.90
N ALA A 72 -1.59 -9.03 1.15
CA ALA A 72 -2.48 -8.45 0.15
C ALA A 72 -1.66 -7.59 -0.82
N PHE A 73 -2.27 -7.16 -1.92
CA PHE A 73 -1.64 -6.32 -2.94
C PHE A 73 -2.48 -5.07 -3.18
N VAL A 74 -1.89 -3.88 -3.01
CA VAL A 74 -2.59 -2.60 -3.13
C VAL A 74 -3.36 -2.54 -4.44
N ALA A 75 -4.65 -2.22 -4.36
CA ALA A 75 -5.51 -2.03 -5.52
C ALA A 75 -5.83 -0.55 -5.71
N HIS A 76 -6.34 0.10 -4.66
CA HIS A 76 -6.79 1.49 -4.74
C HIS A 76 -6.85 2.18 -3.37
N GLY A 77 -6.78 3.51 -3.38
CA GLY A 77 -7.06 4.39 -2.24
C GLY A 77 -7.63 5.71 -2.74
N TYR A 78 -8.49 6.35 -1.95
CA TYR A 78 -9.18 7.58 -2.34
C TYR A 78 -8.62 8.79 -1.60
N THR A 79 -8.44 9.91 -2.32
CA THR A 79 -8.09 11.20 -1.70
C THR A 79 -9.24 11.64 -0.80
N GLY A 80 -8.92 12.16 0.39
CA GLY A 80 -9.88 12.49 1.44
C GLY A 80 -10.24 11.33 2.36
N GLU A 81 -9.78 10.11 2.06
CA GLU A 81 -10.01 8.92 2.89
C GLU A 81 -8.73 8.43 3.57
N LYS A 82 -8.91 7.58 4.58
CA LYS A 82 -7.83 6.85 5.27
C LYS A 82 -7.79 5.36 4.92
N TYR A 83 -8.50 4.95 3.86
CA TYR A 83 -8.64 3.54 3.50
C TYR A 83 -7.81 3.19 2.27
N ILE A 84 -7.12 2.06 2.36
CA ILE A 84 -6.48 1.39 1.23
C ILE A 84 -7.22 0.07 1.02
N TYR A 85 -7.64 -0.16 -0.21
CA TYR A 85 -8.18 -1.43 -0.67
C TYR A 85 -7.06 -2.22 -1.33
N ALA A 86 -6.93 -3.49 -0.96
CA ALA A 86 -5.91 -4.38 -1.48
C ALA A 86 -6.52 -5.73 -1.84
N PHE A 87 -6.07 -6.35 -2.91
CA PHE A 87 -6.54 -7.68 -3.29
C PHE A 87 -5.86 -8.74 -2.40
N SER A 88 -6.65 -9.66 -1.84
CA SER A 88 -6.18 -10.62 -0.83
C SER A 88 -5.21 -11.64 -1.43
N ASP A 89 -4.07 -11.88 -0.77
CA ASP A 89 -3.15 -12.98 -1.16
C ASP A 89 -3.86 -14.34 -1.12
N ARG A 90 -4.78 -14.52 -0.17
CA ARG A 90 -5.59 -15.75 -0.07
C ARG A 90 -6.50 -15.95 -1.27
N GLU A 91 -7.07 -14.87 -1.81
CA GLU A 91 -7.89 -14.95 -3.02
C GLU A 91 -7.03 -15.25 -4.25
N ILE A 92 -5.83 -14.67 -4.35
CA ILE A 92 -4.87 -14.99 -5.42
C ILE A 92 -4.54 -16.48 -5.42
N LYS A 93 -4.15 -17.01 -4.25
CA LYS A 93 -3.84 -18.44 -4.06
C LYS A 93 -5.00 -19.34 -4.48
N ARG A 94 -6.22 -18.98 -4.09
CA ARG A 94 -7.44 -19.67 -4.53
C ARG A 94 -7.65 -19.63 -6.04
N TYR A 95 -7.37 -18.52 -6.72
CA TYR A 95 -7.47 -18.44 -8.19
C TYR A 95 -6.37 -19.21 -8.91
N LEU A 96 -5.21 -19.36 -8.28
CA LEU A 96 -4.05 -20.07 -8.84
C LEU A 96 -3.98 -21.55 -8.43
N ASP A 97 -4.88 -22.02 -7.56
CA ASP A 97 -4.95 -23.37 -7.02
C ASP A 97 -3.65 -23.82 -6.31
N ILE A 98 -3.07 -22.91 -5.50
CA ILE A 98 -1.84 -23.10 -4.72
C ILE A 98 -2.01 -22.78 -3.23
#